data_AF-A0A967D3W2-F1
#
_entry.id   AF-A0A967D3W2-F1
#
_cell.length_a   1.000
_cell.length_b   1.000
_cell.length_c   1.000
_cell.angle_alpha   90.00
_cell.angle_beta   90.00
_cell.angle_gamma   90.00
#
_symmetry.space_group_name_H-M   'P 1'
#
loop_
_entity.id
_entity.type
_entity.pdbx_description
1 polymer ?
#
loop_
_entity_poly.entity_id
_entity_poly.type
_entity_poly.pdbx_seq_one_letter_code
_entity_poly.pdbx_strand_id
1 'polypeptide(L)'
;MSICAEATVAERLPVDQAHRDRIVGIRDTNQFVEAGAGSGKTRALVDRVEALVLDDAIPLEQIAAITFTEKAAAELRDRVRQRFEATAHDGAADDDPQRRDRAAEALLQLEACGVRLDDLRSLTLQMADNWDLVEERLDFDAPTPPAFDRSGLLSRIDGILELGQYAAHDDSLLARFPDLRDNRADLAGAVDDIDALSIAADMGSANKATRTIRVGNKGNKHKWTIDVADVRAAFADLIAACDDAVAEVTTAALAHMAARLGRFVLDTAEERRE
;
A
#
# COMPACT_ATOMS: atom_id res chain seq x y z
N MET A 1 -15.34 55.87 -18.64
CA MET A 1 -14.04 55.50 -18.04
C MET A 1 -14.14 55.80 -16.56
N SER A 2 -14.42 54.80 -15.73
CA SER A 2 -14.04 54.76 -14.31
C SER A 2 -14.26 53.34 -13.83
N ILE A 3 -13.16 52.62 -13.73
CA ILE A 3 -13.06 51.28 -13.13
C ILE A 3 -13.14 51.51 -11.62
N CYS A 4 -14.19 51.00 -10.97
CA CYS A 4 -14.17 50.82 -9.52
C CYS A 4 -13.42 49.52 -9.24
N ALA A 5 -12.19 49.65 -8.78
CA ALA A 5 -11.38 48.53 -8.31
C ALA A 5 -12.01 47.94 -7.04
N GLU A 6 -12.27 46.64 -7.05
CA GLU A 6 -12.53 45.85 -5.85
C GLU A 6 -11.26 45.84 -5.01
N ALA A 7 -11.35 46.40 -3.80
CA ALA A 7 -10.29 46.33 -2.82
C ALA A 7 -10.28 44.92 -2.23
N THR A 8 -9.29 44.12 -2.62
CA THR A 8 -8.91 42.87 -1.95
C THR A 8 -8.57 43.21 -0.49
N VAL A 9 -9.33 42.67 0.46
CA VAL A 9 -9.03 42.79 1.87
C VAL A 9 -7.76 41.97 2.13
N ALA A 10 -6.62 42.64 2.27
CA ALA A 10 -5.40 42.02 2.78
C ALA A 10 -5.69 41.49 4.19
N GLU A 11 -5.60 40.17 4.36
CA GLU A 11 -5.80 39.50 5.64
C GLU A 11 -4.77 40.03 6.65
N ARG A 12 -5.25 40.80 7.63
CA ARG A 12 -4.37 41.46 8.61
C ARG A 12 -3.93 40.43 9.63
N LEU A 13 -2.66 40.01 9.55
CA LEU A 13 -2.07 39.05 10.48
C LEU A 13 -2.31 39.46 11.95
N PRO A 14 -2.54 38.48 12.85
CA PRO A 14 -2.63 38.74 14.28
C PRO A 14 -1.41 39.49 14.81
N VAL A 15 -1.60 40.37 15.79
CA VAL A 15 -0.50 41.13 16.43
C VAL A 15 0.55 40.23 17.08
N ASP A 16 0.18 38.99 17.42
CA ASP A 16 1.04 37.99 18.04
C ASP A 16 1.61 36.98 17.04
N GLN A 17 1.46 37.20 15.72
CA GLN A 17 1.91 36.25 14.69
C GLN A 17 3.40 35.93 14.81
N ALA A 18 4.26 36.93 15.01
CA ALA A 18 5.70 36.73 15.20
C ALA A 18 6.03 35.83 16.41
N HIS A 19 5.19 35.85 17.46
CA HIS A 19 5.36 34.94 18.59
C HIS A 19 4.94 33.51 18.26
N ARG A 20 3.87 33.34 17.47
CA ARG A 20 3.42 32.04 16.97
C ARG A 20 4.47 31.41 16.07
N ASP A 21 5.00 32.17 15.13
CA ASP A 21 6.07 31.73 14.21
C ASP A 21 7.30 31.30 15.01
N ARG A 22 7.66 32.02 16.08
CA ARG A 22 8.76 31.66 16.97
C ARG A 22 8.52 30.37 17.76
N ILE A 23 7.29 30.13 18.21
CA ILE A 23 6.90 28.89 18.89
C ILE A 23 7.03 27.70 17.94
N VAL A 24 6.78 27.88 16.64
CA VAL A 24 6.93 26.79 15.66
C VAL A 24 8.38 26.64 15.22
N GLY A 25 9.04 27.72 14.81
CA GLY A 25 10.33 27.70 14.12
C GLY A 25 11.59 27.57 14.99
N ILE A 26 11.54 27.86 16.30
CA ILE A 26 12.71 27.70 17.19
C ILE A 26 12.55 26.45 18.05
N ARG A 27 13.22 25.34 17.71
CA ARG A 27 12.96 24.04 18.36
C ARG A 27 14.09 23.54 19.27
N ASP A 28 15.31 24.03 19.10
CA ASP A 28 16.50 23.60 19.87
C ASP A 28 16.70 24.31 21.22
N THR A 29 15.70 25.05 21.71
CA THR A 29 15.80 25.78 22.97
C THR A 29 14.52 25.67 23.78
N ASN A 30 14.66 25.80 25.10
CA ASN A 30 13.52 25.85 26.01
C ASN A 30 12.77 27.17 25.83
N GLN A 31 11.47 27.07 25.55
CA GLN A 31 10.59 28.23 25.42
C GLN A 31 9.58 28.29 26.56
N PHE A 32 9.43 29.48 27.14
CA PHE A 32 8.34 29.79 28.05
C PHE A 32 7.33 30.69 27.35
N VAL A 33 6.08 30.26 27.28
CA VAL A 33 5.01 30.97 26.57
C VAL A 33 3.96 31.43 27.57
N GLU A 34 3.88 32.73 27.77
CA GLU A 34 2.80 33.36 28.53
C GLU A 34 1.66 33.73 27.57
N ALA A 35 0.45 33.24 27.83
CA ALA A 35 -0.69 33.57 26.99
C ALA A 35 -2.01 33.55 27.77
N GLY A 36 -2.93 34.45 27.42
CA GLY A 36 -4.25 34.56 28.04
C GLY A 36 -5.20 33.41 27.69
N ALA A 37 -6.38 33.39 28.30
CA ALA A 37 -7.45 32.47 27.89
C ALA A 37 -7.88 32.79 26.44
N GLY A 38 -8.14 31.77 25.63
CA GLY A 38 -8.58 31.95 24.24
C GLY A 38 -7.49 32.36 23.24
N SER A 39 -6.23 32.52 23.66
CA SER A 39 -5.13 32.93 22.77
C SER A 39 -4.59 31.82 21.84
N GLY A 40 -5.25 30.66 21.77
CA GLY A 40 -4.83 29.55 20.92
C GLY A 40 -3.57 28.81 21.39
N LYS A 41 -3.31 28.72 22.70
CA LYS A 41 -2.17 27.95 23.26
C LYS A 41 -2.12 26.50 22.75
N THR A 42 -3.27 25.83 22.77
CA THR A 42 -3.37 24.44 22.29
C THR A 42 -3.05 24.35 20.80
N ARG A 43 -3.50 25.32 19.98
CA ARG A 43 -3.16 25.38 18.55
C ARG A 43 -1.65 25.53 18.36
N ALA A 44 -1.02 26.49 19.05
CA ALA A 44 0.43 26.68 18.95
C ALA A 44 1.23 25.44 19.39
N LEU A 45 0.72 24.67 20.36
CA LEU A 45 1.35 23.42 20.78
C LEU A 45 1.18 22.30 19.74
N VAL A 46 0.00 22.18 19.11
CA VAL A 46 -0.24 21.26 17.99
C VAL A 46 0.67 21.60 16.81
N ASP A 47 0.71 22.88 16.41
CA ASP A 47 1.54 23.37 15.30
C ASP A 47 3.04 23.12 15.57
N ARG A 48 3.48 23.23 16.83
CA ARG A 48 4.86 22.90 17.22
C ARG A 48 5.14 21.39 17.16
N VAL A 49 4.20 20.54 17.62
CA VAL A 49 4.34 19.07 17.52
C VAL A 49 4.41 18.65 16.06
N GLU A 50 3.56 19.20 15.22
CA GLU A 50 3.58 18.97 13.76
C GLU A 50 4.96 19.30 13.18
N ALA A 51 5.49 20.49 13.45
CA ALA A 51 6.78 20.91 12.92
C ALA A 51 7.98 20.07 13.43
N LEU A 52 7.97 19.63 14.70
CA LEU A 52 8.98 18.69 15.21
C LEU A 52 8.95 17.35 14.45
N VAL A 53 7.77 16.90 14.04
CA VAL A 53 7.61 15.61 13.34
C VAL A 53 7.90 15.73 11.84
N LEU A 54 7.38 16.77 11.17
CA LEU A 54 7.46 16.91 9.73
C LEU A 54 8.75 17.58 9.26
N ASP A 55 9.19 18.65 9.94
CA ASP A 55 10.38 19.41 9.55
C ASP A 55 11.66 18.75 10.10
N ASP A 56 11.64 18.36 11.37
CA ASP A 56 12.83 17.88 12.08
C ASP A 56 12.92 16.34 12.08
N ALA A 57 11.96 15.64 11.48
CA ALA A 57 11.87 14.18 11.39
C ALA A 57 11.94 13.45 12.76
N ILE A 58 11.50 14.10 13.85
CA ILE A 58 11.47 13.49 15.19
C ILE A 58 10.27 12.52 15.26
N PRO A 59 10.48 11.22 15.55
CA PRO A 59 9.39 10.29 15.70
C PRO A 59 8.42 10.73 16.81
N LEU A 60 7.10 10.66 16.57
CA LEU A 60 6.08 11.10 17.53
C LEU A 60 6.21 10.41 18.90
N GLU A 61 6.69 9.16 18.92
CA GLU A 61 6.98 8.39 20.15
C GLU A 61 8.10 8.98 21.03
N GLN A 62 8.92 9.90 20.49
CA GLN A 62 9.96 10.62 21.23
C GLN A 62 9.47 11.98 21.76
N ILE A 63 8.21 12.35 21.51
CA ILE A 63 7.62 13.62 21.95
C ILE A 63 6.68 13.39 23.13
N ALA A 64 7.00 13.96 24.28
CA ALA A 64 6.15 13.93 25.46
C ALA A 64 5.35 15.24 25.62
N ALA A 65 4.04 15.19 25.37
CA ALA A 65 3.12 16.29 25.65
C ALA A 65 2.34 16.03 26.94
N ILE A 66 2.55 16.87 27.96
CA ILE A 66 1.97 16.69 29.30
C ILE A 66 0.91 17.76 29.54
N THR A 67 -0.25 17.38 30.07
CA THR A 67 -1.34 18.30 30.43
C THR A 67 -1.85 18.00 31.83
N PHE A 68 -2.63 18.93 32.41
CA PHE A 68 -3.11 18.80 33.80
C PHE A 68 -4.23 17.77 33.99
N THR A 69 -4.95 17.39 32.92
CA THR A 69 -6.09 16.47 33.01
C THR A 69 -6.09 15.50 31.84
N GLU A 70 -6.58 14.28 32.08
CA GLU A 70 -6.79 13.26 31.03
C GLU A 70 -7.65 13.78 29.87
N LYS A 71 -8.67 14.58 30.17
CA LYS A 71 -9.54 15.18 29.14
C LYS A 71 -8.76 16.13 28.22
N ALA A 72 -7.88 16.96 28.78
CA ALA A 72 -7.04 17.86 28.00
C ALA A 72 -5.99 17.10 27.19
N ALA A 73 -5.43 16.00 27.73
CA ALA A 73 -4.52 15.13 27.00
C ALA A 73 -5.21 14.44 25.80
N ALA A 74 -6.41 13.90 26.01
CA ALA A 74 -7.21 13.29 24.95
C ALA A 74 -7.55 14.30 23.85
N GLU A 75 -8.00 15.51 24.23
CA GLU A 75 -8.30 16.57 23.27
C GLU A 75 -7.06 17.00 22.48
N LEU A 76 -5.90 17.12 23.13
CA LEU A 76 -4.65 17.44 22.45
C LEU A 76 -4.27 16.35 21.45
N ARG A 77 -4.35 15.08 21.84
CA ARG A 77 -4.07 13.94 20.96
C ARG A 77 -4.98 13.95 19.73
N ASP A 78 -6.27 14.18 19.92
CA ASP A 78 -7.24 14.19 18.82
C ASP A 78 -6.98 15.37 17.88
N ARG A 79 -6.58 16.54 18.40
CA ARG A 79 -6.17 17.70 17.57
C ARG A 79 -4.88 17.45 16.79
N VAL A 80 -3.88 16.82 17.41
CA VAL A 80 -2.63 16.43 16.73
C VAL A 80 -2.94 15.45 15.61
N ARG A 81 -3.79 14.44 15.86
CA ARG A 81 -4.24 13.51 14.83
C ARG A 81 -4.94 14.22 13.67
N GLN A 82 -5.95 15.03 13.97
CA GLN A 82 -6.69 15.79 12.95
C GLN A 82 -5.77 16.70 12.13
N ARG A 83 -4.73 17.26 12.76
CA ARG A 83 -3.75 18.08 12.07
C ARG A 83 -2.93 17.24 11.08
N PHE A 84 -2.38 16.10 11.51
CA PHE A 84 -1.65 15.21 10.60
C PHE A 84 -2.54 14.63 9.49
N GLU A 85 -3.80 14.32 9.80
CA GLU A 85 -4.79 13.90 8.78
C GLU A 85 -5.02 15.02 7.76
N ALA A 86 -5.23 16.26 8.19
CA ALA A 86 -5.40 17.41 7.31
C ALA A 86 -4.15 17.62 6.44
N THR A 87 -2.96 17.60 7.03
CA THR A 87 -1.70 17.78 6.29
C THR A 87 -1.45 16.64 5.28
N ALA A 88 -1.82 15.40 5.63
CA ALA A 88 -1.79 14.28 4.68
C ALA A 88 -2.81 14.41 3.53
N HIS A 89 -3.95 15.09 3.76
CA HIS A 89 -4.93 15.39 2.72
C HIS A 89 -4.53 16.61 1.88
N ASP A 90 -3.92 17.63 2.49
CA ASP A 90 -3.51 18.88 1.83
C ASP A 90 -2.26 18.67 0.96
N GLY A 91 -1.33 17.80 1.38
CA GLY A 91 -0.21 17.34 0.55
C GLY A 91 -0.63 16.34 -0.55
N ALA A 92 -1.86 15.83 -0.49
CA ALA A 92 -2.46 15.04 -1.56
C ALA A 92 -3.27 15.96 -2.48
N ALA A 93 -2.58 16.75 -3.31
CA ALA A 93 -3.16 17.50 -4.43
C ALA A 93 -3.76 16.60 -5.55
N ASP A 94 -4.31 15.45 -5.17
CA ASP A 94 -4.97 14.49 -6.06
C ASP A 94 -6.45 14.43 -5.69
N ASP A 95 -7.15 15.53 -6.01
CA ASP A 95 -8.59 15.69 -5.76
C ASP A 95 -9.48 14.98 -6.80
N ASP A 96 -8.87 14.18 -7.68
CA ASP A 96 -9.57 13.32 -8.63
C ASP A 96 -10.04 12.03 -7.92
N PRO A 97 -11.36 11.84 -7.73
CA PRO A 97 -11.90 10.63 -7.10
C PRO A 97 -11.46 9.36 -7.83
N GLN A 98 -11.31 9.40 -9.16
CA GLN A 98 -10.95 8.24 -9.95
C GLN A 98 -9.50 7.81 -9.69
N ARG A 99 -8.61 8.76 -9.42
CA ARG A 99 -7.22 8.45 -9.05
C ARG A 99 -7.12 7.89 -7.64
N ARG A 100 -7.94 8.39 -6.70
CA ARG A 100 -8.05 7.84 -5.34
C ARG A 100 -8.54 6.40 -5.38
N ASP A 101 -9.58 6.11 -6.15
CA ASP A 101 -10.13 4.76 -6.31
C ASP A 101 -9.10 3.78 -6.89
N ARG A 102 -8.36 4.19 -7.94
CA ARG A 102 -7.28 3.37 -8.53
C ARG A 102 -6.14 3.09 -7.55
N ALA A 103 -5.75 4.07 -6.74
CA ALA A 103 -4.72 3.88 -5.72
C ALA A 103 -5.20 2.92 -4.62
N ALA A 104 -6.47 3.02 -4.21
CA ALA A 104 -7.07 2.10 -3.25
C ALA A 104 -7.11 0.67 -3.81
N GLU A 105 -7.50 0.50 -5.07
CA GLU A 105 -7.51 -0.78 -5.75
C GLU A 105 -6.09 -1.38 -5.86
N ALA A 106 -5.10 -0.59 -6.26
CA ALA A 106 -3.70 -1.02 -6.31
C ALA A 106 -3.19 -1.46 -4.93
N LEU A 107 -3.56 -0.78 -3.85
CA LEU A 107 -3.22 -1.17 -2.48
C LEU A 107 -3.83 -2.52 -2.11
N LEU A 108 -5.11 -2.75 -2.44
CA LEU A 108 -5.78 -4.02 -2.17
C LEU A 108 -5.16 -5.18 -2.97
N GLN A 109 -4.78 -4.93 -4.22
CA GLN A 109 -4.06 -5.91 -5.04
C GLN A 109 -2.71 -6.27 -4.43
N LEU A 110 -1.94 -5.28 -4.00
CA LEU A 110 -0.65 -5.49 -3.33
C LEU A 110 -0.81 -6.31 -2.05
N GLU A 111 -1.80 -6.00 -1.23
CA GLU A 111 -2.11 -6.76 -0.02
C GLU A 111 -2.47 -8.22 -0.34
N ALA A 112 -3.32 -8.46 -1.35
CA ALA A 112 -3.68 -9.80 -1.81
C ALA A 112 -2.46 -10.61 -2.31
N CYS A 113 -1.45 -9.93 -2.87
CA CYS A 113 -0.18 -10.53 -3.27
C CYS A 113 0.85 -10.64 -2.14
N GLY A 114 0.52 -10.22 -0.92
CA GLY A 114 1.39 -10.30 0.26
C GLY A 114 2.37 -9.13 0.43
N VAL A 115 2.24 -8.06 -0.36
CA VAL A 115 2.98 -6.80 -0.17
C VAL A 115 2.29 -5.98 0.90
N ARG A 116 3.04 -5.57 1.92
CA ARG A 116 2.49 -4.87 3.10
C ARG A 116 2.75 -3.37 2.99
N LEU A 117 1.96 -2.59 3.75
CA LEU A 117 2.17 -1.14 3.88
C LEU A 117 3.58 -0.79 4.39
N ASP A 118 4.18 -1.61 5.25
CA ASP A 118 5.56 -1.43 5.72
C ASP A 118 6.58 -1.53 4.57
N ASP A 119 6.31 -2.35 3.55
CA ASP A 119 7.19 -2.51 2.40
C ASP A 119 7.10 -1.26 1.51
N LEU A 120 5.90 -0.70 1.32
CA LEU A 120 5.69 0.58 0.64
C LEU A 120 6.29 1.77 1.38
N ARG A 121 6.19 1.78 2.71
CA ARG A 121 6.86 2.78 3.56
C ARG A 121 8.37 2.70 3.39
N SER A 122 8.93 1.50 3.41
CA SER A 122 10.36 1.27 3.23
C SER A 122 10.83 1.78 1.87
N LEU A 123 10.07 1.50 0.81
CA LEU A 123 10.33 2.02 -0.54
C LEU A 123 10.28 3.55 -0.57
N THR A 124 9.28 4.16 0.07
CA THR A 124 9.13 5.64 0.12
C THR A 124 10.30 6.29 0.85
N LEU A 125 10.78 5.71 1.94
CA LEU A 125 11.96 6.20 2.66
C LEU A 125 13.22 6.11 1.79
N GLN A 126 13.39 5.01 1.06
CA GLN A 126 14.50 4.88 0.11
C GLN A 126 14.45 5.91 -1.02
N MET A 127 13.25 6.22 -1.53
CA MET A 127 13.05 7.30 -2.49
C MET A 127 13.42 8.65 -1.88
N ALA A 128 12.98 8.94 -0.65
CA ALA A 128 13.29 10.19 0.03
C ALA A 128 14.80 10.38 0.28
N ASP A 129 15.51 9.30 0.63
CA ASP A 129 16.98 9.31 0.81
C ASP A 129 17.74 9.53 -0.50
N ASN A 130 17.11 9.24 -1.66
CA ASN A 130 17.73 9.30 -2.99
C ASN A 130 16.85 10.09 -3.97
N TRP A 131 16.21 11.16 -3.47
CA TRP A 131 15.14 11.86 -4.16
C TRP A 131 15.59 12.48 -5.49
N ASP A 132 16.88 12.84 -5.60
CA ASP A 132 17.52 13.36 -6.80
C ASP A 132 17.55 12.34 -7.96
N LEU A 133 17.44 11.06 -7.65
CA LEU A 133 17.42 9.96 -8.63
C LEU A 133 16.00 9.45 -8.92
N VAL A 134 14.99 9.95 -8.21
CA VAL A 134 13.60 9.46 -8.32
C VAL A 134 13.01 9.80 -9.69
N GLU A 135 13.26 11.01 -10.20
CA GLU A 135 12.76 11.45 -11.50
C GLU A 135 13.32 10.61 -12.66
N GLU A 136 14.59 10.20 -12.57
CA GLU A 136 15.27 9.40 -13.59
C GLU A 136 14.91 7.91 -13.54
N ARG A 137 14.46 7.41 -12.39
CA ARG A 137 14.28 5.97 -12.14
C ARG A 137 12.84 5.50 -12.16
N LEU A 138 11.88 6.38 -11.93
CA LEU A 138 10.46 6.03 -11.92
C LEU A 138 9.80 6.36 -13.25
N ASP A 139 8.98 5.43 -13.72
CA ASP A 139 8.01 5.71 -14.74
C ASP A 139 6.76 6.33 -14.10
N PHE A 140 6.59 7.65 -14.22
CA PHE A 140 5.44 8.35 -13.69
C PHE A 140 4.17 8.16 -14.53
N ASP A 141 4.28 7.57 -15.72
CA ASP A 141 3.14 7.23 -16.56
C ASP A 141 2.78 5.74 -16.46
N ALA A 142 3.26 5.09 -15.38
CA ALA A 142 2.96 3.69 -15.09
C ALA A 142 1.45 3.42 -15.20
N PRO A 143 1.05 2.41 -16.01
CA PRO A 143 -0.35 2.15 -16.28
C PRO A 143 -1.09 1.75 -15.01
N THR A 144 -2.41 1.93 -15.02
CA THR A 144 -3.27 1.37 -13.97
C THR A 144 -3.13 -0.16 -14.00
N PRO A 145 -3.00 -0.80 -12.83
CA PRO A 145 -2.90 -2.25 -12.77
C PRO A 145 -4.09 -2.92 -13.46
N PRO A 146 -3.86 -4.00 -14.23
CA PRO A 146 -4.96 -4.71 -14.87
C PRO A 146 -5.82 -5.43 -13.84
N ALA A 147 -7.09 -5.67 -14.18
CA ALA A 147 -7.93 -6.59 -13.44
C ALA A 147 -7.38 -8.03 -13.57
N PHE A 148 -7.53 -8.83 -12.52
CA PHE A 148 -7.01 -10.19 -12.50
C PHE A 148 -7.93 -11.16 -13.27
N ASP A 149 -7.43 -11.73 -14.38
CA ASP A 149 -8.16 -12.73 -15.15
C ASP A 149 -7.88 -14.16 -14.69
N ARG A 150 -8.82 -14.74 -13.96
CA ARG A 150 -8.77 -16.13 -13.47
C ARG A 150 -9.12 -17.20 -14.50
N SER A 151 -9.64 -16.83 -15.68
CA SER A 151 -10.19 -17.78 -16.66
C SER A 151 -9.15 -18.77 -17.18
N GLY A 152 -7.94 -18.27 -17.46
CA GLY A 152 -6.82 -19.10 -17.92
C GLY A 152 -6.33 -20.09 -16.86
N LEU A 153 -6.44 -19.76 -15.57
CA LEU A 153 -6.08 -20.67 -14.48
C LEU A 153 -7.14 -21.77 -14.31
N LEU A 154 -8.42 -21.40 -14.33
CA LEU A 154 -9.52 -22.36 -14.27
C LEU A 154 -9.43 -23.40 -15.39
N SER A 155 -9.18 -22.97 -16.64
CA SER A 155 -9.03 -23.88 -17.77
C SER A 155 -7.85 -24.85 -17.60
N ARG A 156 -6.72 -24.39 -17.03
CA ARG A 156 -5.58 -25.27 -16.74
C ARG A 156 -5.91 -26.28 -15.65
N ILE A 157 -6.58 -25.85 -14.59
CA ILE A 157 -7.02 -26.75 -13.51
C ILE A 157 -7.96 -27.83 -14.04
N ASP A 158 -8.95 -27.44 -14.85
CA ASP A 158 -9.89 -28.37 -15.47
C ASP A 158 -9.17 -29.42 -16.33
N GLY A 159 -8.21 -29.00 -17.15
CA GLY A 159 -7.38 -29.92 -17.94
C GLY A 159 -6.60 -30.90 -17.08
N ILE A 160 -6.03 -30.48 -15.95
CA ILE A 160 -5.34 -31.38 -15.03
C ILE A 160 -6.30 -32.36 -14.37
N LEU A 161 -7.48 -31.90 -13.94
CA LEU A 161 -8.49 -32.76 -13.31
C LEU A 161 -8.95 -33.88 -14.24
N GLU A 162 -9.05 -33.62 -15.55
CA GLU A 162 -9.36 -34.62 -16.57
C GLU A 162 -8.28 -35.71 -16.67
N LEU A 163 -7.00 -35.38 -16.44
CA LEU A 163 -5.92 -36.38 -16.46
C LEU A 163 -6.07 -37.45 -15.38
N GLY A 164 -6.82 -37.14 -14.30
CA GLY A 164 -7.03 -38.06 -13.19
C GLY A 164 -7.74 -39.35 -13.58
N GLN A 165 -8.49 -39.36 -14.69
CA GLN A 165 -9.17 -40.55 -15.20
C GLN A 165 -8.20 -41.67 -15.63
N TYR A 166 -6.93 -41.32 -15.90
CA TYR A 166 -5.90 -42.25 -16.38
C TYR A 166 -5.13 -42.95 -15.25
N ALA A 167 -5.44 -42.64 -13.98
CA ALA A 167 -4.74 -43.13 -12.81
C ALA A 167 -5.50 -44.26 -12.08
N ALA A 168 -4.76 -45.19 -11.48
CA ALA A 168 -5.31 -46.11 -10.50
C ALA A 168 -5.73 -45.38 -9.23
N HIS A 169 -6.84 -45.81 -8.63
CA HIS A 169 -7.47 -45.18 -7.46
C HIS A 169 -6.55 -45.02 -6.24
N ASP A 170 -5.54 -45.86 -6.08
CA ASP A 170 -4.61 -45.88 -4.95
C ASP A 170 -3.24 -45.22 -5.27
N ASP A 171 -3.18 -44.39 -6.32
CA ASP A 171 -1.99 -43.63 -6.66
C ASP A 171 -1.81 -42.36 -5.79
N SER A 172 -0.56 -42.12 -5.38
CA SER A 172 -0.20 -41.01 -4.49
C SER A 172 -0.35 -39.61 -5.11
N LEU A 173 -0.26 -39.48 -6.43
CA LEU A 173 -0.51 -38.21 -7.14
C LEU A 173 -2.01 -37.98 -7.29
N LEU A 174 -2.78 -39.01 -7.64
CA LEU A 174 -4.24 -38.93 -7.69
C LEU A 174 -4.84 -38.50 -6.34
N ALA A 175 -4.23 -38.92 -5.23
CA ALA A 175 -4.59 -38.47 -3.88
C ALA A 175 -4.42 -36.95 -3.62
N ARG A 176 -3.89 -36.16 -4.59
CA ARG A 176 -3.83 -34.69 -4.54
C ARG A 176 -4.94 -34.01 -5.34
N PHE A 177 -5.68 -34.75 -6.16
CA PHE A 177 -6.75 -34.18 -6.98
C PHE A 177 -7.92 -33.61 -6.17
N PRO A 178 -8.29 -34.14 -4.98
CA PRO A 178 -9.26 -33.46 -4.10
C PRO A 178 -8.81 -32.04 -3.75
N ASP A 179 -7.57 -31.87 -3.26
CA ASP A 179 -6.99 -30.55 -2.96
C ASP A 179 -7.05 -29.61 -4.18
N LEU A 180 -6.81 -30.13 -5.40
CA LEU A 180 -6.93 -29.34 -6.64
C LEU A 180 -8.39 -28.95 -6.97
N ARG A 181 -9.37 -29.82 -6.71
CA ARG A 181 -10.80 -29.49 -6.89
C ARG A 181 -11.24 -28.41 -5.93
N ASP A 182 -10.75 -28.43 -4.69
CA ASP A 182 -11.05 -27.40 -3.70
C ASP A 182 -10.49 -26.05 -4.17
N ASN A 183 -9.21 -25.99 -4.55
CA ASN A 183 -8.61 -24.78 -5.14
C ASN A 183 -9.38 -24.25 -6.36
N ARG A 184 -9.87 -25.15 -7.24
CA ARG A 184 -10.70 -24.77 -8.39
C ARG A 184 -12.03 -24.16 -7.97
N ALA A 185 -12.67 -24.76 -6.97
CA ALA A 185 -13.96 -24.29 -6.46
C ALA A 185 -13.81 -22.93 -5.78
N ASP A 186 -12.75 -22.75 -4.98
CA ASP A 186 -12.43 -21.49 -4.33
C ASP A 186 -12.17 -20.39 -5.36
N LEU A 187 -11.30 -20.63 -6.35
CA LEU A 187 -10.99 -19.65 -7.39
C LEU A 187 -12.23 -19.27 -8.24
N ALA A 188 -13.06 -20.25 -8.60
CA ALA A 188 -14.29 -20.00 -9.34
C ALA A 188 -15.35 -19.27 -8.49
N GLY A 189 -15.35 -19.52 -7.18
CA GLY A 189 -16.27 -18.95 -6.21
C GLY A 189 -15.83 -17.61 -5.62
N ALA A 190 -14.62 -17.14 -5.94
CA ALA A 190 -14.09 -15.89 -5.41
C ALA A 190 -15.02 -14.71 -5.67
N VAL A 191 -15.23 -13.91 -4.61
CA VAL A 191 -16.24 -12.85 -4.53
C VAL A 191 -15.97 -11.75 -5.55
N ASP A 192 -14.71 -11.40 -5.72
CA ASP A 192 -14.21 -10.41 -6.65
C ASP A 192 -12.82 -10.81 -7.16
N ASP A 193 -12.18 -9.93 -7.93
CA ASP A 193 -10.89 -10.20 -8.54
C ASP A 193 -9.72 -10.09 -7.54
N ILE A 194 -9.90 -9.38 -6.42
CA ILE A 194 -8.91 -9.30 -5.33
C ILE A 194 -8.88 -10.62 -4.57
N ASP A 195 -10.05 -11.17 -4.24
CA ASP A 195 -10.19 -12.49 -3.63
C ASP A 195 -9.61 -13.59 -4.55
N ALA A 196 -9.93 -13.52 -5.84
CA ALA A 196 -9.38 -14.44 -6.84
C ALA A 196 -7.85 -14.34 -6.95
N LEU A 197 -7.29 -13.12 -6.90
CA LEU A 197 -5.86 -12.87 -6.91
C LEU A 197 -5.17 -13.43 -5.66
N SER A 198 -5.78 -13.28 -4.48
CA SER A 198 -5.27 -13.84 -3.22
C SER A 198 -5.22 -15.38 -3.27
N ILE A 199 -6.29 -16.02 -3.75
CA ILE A 199 -6.33 -17.47 -3.95
C ILE A 199 -5.25 -17.92 -4.97
N ALA A 200 -5.05 -17.15 -6.04
CA ALA A 200 -3.98 -17.43 -7.00
C ALA A 200 -2.58 -17.31 -6.40
N ALA A 201 -2.34 -16.31 -5.55
CA ALA A 201 -1.09 -16.16 -4.81
C ALA A 201 -0.83 -17.38 -3.90
N ASP A 202 -1.85 -17.89 -3.21
CA ASP A 202 -1.75 -19.10 -2.39
C ASP A 202 -1.50 -20.37 -3.21
N MET A 203 -2.08 -20.49 -4.41
CA MET A 203 -1.81 -21.61 -5.33
C MET A 203 -0.40 -21.58 -5.92
N GLY A 204 0.10 -20.39 -6.29
CA GLY A 204 1.39 -20.17 -6.95
C GLY A 204 2.57 -20.07 -5.99
N SER A 205 2.34 -19.72 -4.72
CA SER A 205 3.35 -19.30 -3.74
C SER A 205 4.70 -20.01 -3.86
N ALA A 206 5.76 -19.21 -4.01
CA ALA A 206 7.15 -19.68 -3.96
C ALA A 206 7.47 -20.34 -2.60
N ASN A 207 6.81 -19.91 -1.53
CA ASN A 207 6.90 -20.56 -0.23
C ASN A 207 6.07 -21.86 -0.23
N LYS A 208 6.78 -22.98 -0.40
CA LYS A 208 6.19 -24.33 -0.40
C LYS A 208 5.40 -24.66 0.87
N ALA A 209 5.63 -23.98 1.99
CA ALA A 209 4.91 -24.20 3.23
C ALA A 209 3.50 -23.60 3.20
N THR A 210 3.32 -22.46 2.53
CA THR A 210 2.01 -21.79 2.39
C THR A 210 1.29 -22.23 1.12
N ARG A 211 2.02 -22.68 0.09
CA ARG A 211 1.42 -23.09 -1.18
C ARG A 211 0.37 -24.19 -1.02
N THR A 212 -0.80 -23.99 -1.64
CA THR A 212 -1.91 -24.95 -1.59
C THR A 212 -1.72 -26.10 -2.59
N ILE A 213 -1.16 -25.84 -3.77
CA ILE A 213 -0.83 -26.88 -4.77
C ILE A 213 0.46 -27.62 -4.37
N ARG A 214 0.30 -28.87 -3.91
CA ARG A 214 1.40 -29.69 -3.35
C ARG A 214 1.55 -31.05 -4.04
N VAL A 215 2.32 -31.07 -5.12
CA VAL A 215 2.59 -32.29 -5.89
C VAL A 215 3.87 -33.00 -5.46
N GLY A 216 5.02 -32.31 -5.51
CA GLY A 216 6.32 -32.94 -5.22
C GLY A 216 6.65 -34.08 -6.21
N ASN A 217 7.37 -35.11 -5.78
CA ASN A 217 7.72 -36.26 -6.62
C ASN A 217 6.71 -37.42 -6.48
N LYS A 218 5.41 -37.11 -6.44
CA LYS A 218 4.34 -38.09 -6.28
C LYS A 218 3.99 -38.77 -7.62
N GLY A 219 3.33 -39.92 -7.50
CA GLY A 219 2.82 -40.71 -8.62
C GLY A 219 3.74 -41.86 -9.02
N ASN A 220 3.15 -43.03 -9.27
CA ASN A 220 3.85 -44.22 -9.71
C ASN A 220 3.58 -44.47 -11.19
N LYS A 221 4.61 -44.52 -12.03
CA LYS A 221 4.49 -44.74 -13.49
C LYS A 221 3.70 -45.98 -13.89
N HIS A 222 3.64 -47.01 -13.05
CA HIS A 222 2.88 -48.24 -13.34
C HIS A 222 1.39 -48.14 -12.98
N LYS A 223 0.99 -47.06 -12.30
CA LYS A 223 -0.39 -46.77 -11.90
C LYS A 223 -1.07 -45.77 -12.82
N TRP A 224 -0.40 -45.29 -13.85
CA TRP A 224 -0.94 -44.35 -14.82
C TRP A 224 -0.88 -44.97 -16.22
N THR A 225 -1.95 -44.77 -17.01
CA THR A 225 -2.00 -45.21 -18.41
C THR A 225 -1.33 -44.24 -19.37
N ILE A 226 -1.05 -43.03 -18.89
CA ILE A 226 -0.23 -41.99 -19.53
C ILE A 226 1.08 -41.80 -18.77
N ASP A 227 2.02 -41.03 -19.31
CA ASP A 227 3.23 -40.70 -18.57
C ASP A 227 2.89 -39.78 -17.39
N VAL A 228 3.11 -40.28 -16.17
CA VAL A 228 2.91 -39.52 -14.93
C VAL A 228 3.83 -38.29 -14.86
N ALA A 229 4.93 -38.26 -15.63
CA ALA A 229 5.77 -37.08 -15.77
C ALA A 229 5.02 -35.92 -16.43
N ASP A 230 4.21 -36.18 -17.45
CA ASP A 230 3.41 -35.15 -18.14
C ASP A 230 2.35 -34.56 -17.20
N VAL A 231 1.76 -35.39 -16.33
CA VAL A 231 0.81 -34.93 -15.31
C VAL A 231 1.50 -34.02 -14.29
N ARG A 232 2.70 -34.39 -13.81
CA ARG A 232 3.49 -33.54 -12.92
C ARG A 232 3.92 -32.24 -13.59
N ALA A 233 4.26 -32.29 -14.88
CA ALA A 233 4.58 -31.10 -15.67
C ALA A 233 3.39 -30.16 -15.73
N ALA A 234 2.17 -30.66 -15.99
CA ALA A 234 0.96 -29.84 -16.01
C ALA A 234 0.70 -29.13 -14.66
N PHE A 235 0.94 -29.79 -13.52
CA PHE A 235 0.88 -29.14 -12.22
C PHE A 235 1.96 -28.07 -12.01
N ALA A 236 3.19 -28.31 -12.49
CA ALA A 236 4.26 -27.32 -12.43
C ALA A 236 3.92 -26.09 -13.30
N ASP A 237 3.38 -26.32 -14.49
CA ASP A 237 2.93 -25.27 -15.41
C ASP A 237 1.77 -24.46 -14.81
N LEU A 238 0.84 -25.10 -14.08
CA LEU A 238 -0.20 -24.40 -13.34
C LEU A 238 0.37 -23.52 -12.23
N ILE A 239 1.34 -24.03 -11.44
CA ILE A 239 1.99 -23.24 -10.38
C ILE A 239 2.70 -22.03 -10.99
N ALA A 240 3.46 -22.22 -12.06
CA ALA A 240 4.14 -21.15 -12.78
C ALA A 240 3.13 -20.12 -13.33
N ALA A 241 2.02 -20.58 -13.93
CA ALA A 241 0.99 -19.69 -14.44
C ALA A 241 0.30 -18.87 -13.32
N CYS A 242 0.15 -19.43 -12.11
CA CYS A 242 -0.35 -18.67 -10.97
C CYS A 242 0.66 -17.60 -10.54
N ASP A 243 1.94 -17.97 -10.42
CA ASP A 243 3.03 -17.06 -10.03
C ASP A 243 3.19 -15.92 -11.04
N ASP A 244 3.18 -16.22 -12.35
CA ASP A 244 3.29 -15.24 -13.43
C ASP A 244 2.13 -14.24 -13.40
N ALA A 245 0.88 -14.73 -13.23
CA ALA A 245 -0.30 -13.87 -13.19
C ALA A 245 -0.32 -12.96 -11.94
N VAL A 246 0.13 -13.48 -10.80
CA VAL A 246 0.28 -12.70 -9.56
C VAL A 246 1.40 -11.66 -9.70
N ALA A 247 2.53 -12.04 -10.31
CA ALA A 247 3.67 -11.16 -10.53
C ALA A 247 3.34 -10.01 -11.49
N GLU A 248 2.53 -10.27 -12.53
CA GLU A 248 2.06 -9.23 -13.46
C GLU A 248 1.27 -8.14 -12.73
N VAL A 249 0.25 -8.53 -11.95
CA VAL A 249 -0.56 -7.58 -11.17
C VAL A 249 0.28 -6.88 -10.11
N THR A 250 1.11 -7.62 -9.37
CA THR A 250 1.98 -7.06 -8.33
C THR A 250 2.92 -6.00 -8.90
N THR A 251 3.55 -6.29 -10.05
CA THR A 251 4.49 -5.37 -10.70
C THR A 251 3.79 -4.09 -11.15
N ALA A 252 2.63 -4.21 -11.77
CA ALA A 252 1.85 -3.06 -12.21
C ALA A 252 1.36 -2.21 -11.02
N ALA A 253 0.87 -2.86 -9.95
CA ALA A 253 0.41 -2.19 -8.74
C ALA A 253 1.56 -1.50 -7.98
N LEU A 254 2.72 -2.14 -7.87
CA LEU A 254 3.92 -1.54 -7.30
C LEU A 254 4.38 -0.34 -8.12
N ALA A 255 4.44 -0.43 -9.45
CA ALA A 255 4.83 0.68 -10.31
C ALA A 255 3.86 1.86 -10.18
N HIS A 256 2.56 1.57 -10.18
CA HIS A 256 1.52 2.58 -10.01
C HIS A 256 1.64 3.31 -8.66
N MET A 257 1.82 2.56 -7.57
CA MET A 257 2.01 3.14 -6.23
C MET A 257 3.34 3.87 -6.10
N ALA A 258 4.42 3.34 -6.67
CA ALA A 258 5.74 3.96 -6.67
C ALA A 258 5.72 5.32 -7.38
N ALA A 259 5.06 5.43 -8.54
CA ALA A 259 4.89 6.71 -9.25
C ALA A 259 4.17 7.76 -8.41
N ARG A 260 3.15 7.34 -7.64
CA ARG A 260 2.39 8.24 -6.77
C ARG A 260 3.21 8.68 -5.55
N LEU A 261 3.86 7.75 -4.88
CA LEU A 261 4.75 8.02 -3.73
C LEU A 261 5.97 8.84 -4.14
N GLY A 262 6.49 8.60 -5.34
CA GLY A 262 7.60 9.35 -5.92
C GLY A 262 7.26 10.82 -6.15
N ARG A 263 6.06 11.15 -6.65
CA ARG A 263 5.60 12.54 -6.78
C ARG A 263 5.56 13.23 -5.42
N PHE A 264 4.96 12.57 -4.42
CA PHE A 264 4.92 13.08 -3.06
C PHE A 264 6.33 13.36 -2.50
N VAL A 265 7.29 12.46 -2.74
CA VAL A 265 8.69 12.65 -2.34
C VAL A 265 9.33 13.85 -3.03
N LEU A 266 9.11 14.01 -4.34
CA LEU A 266 9.65 15.13 -5.11
C LEU A 266 9.04 16.47 -4.66
N ASP A 267 7.72 16.54 -4.50
CA ASP A 267 7.02 17.73 -4.00
C ASP A 267 7.57 18.16 -2.63
N THR A 268 7.73 17.20 -1.71
CA THR A 268 8.31 17.44 -0.37
C THR A 268 9.76 17.90 -0.44
N ALA A 269 10.54 17.42 -1.42
CA ALA A 269 11.94 17.79 -1.59
C ALA A 269 12.10 19.19 -2.19
N GLU A 270 11.18 19.62 -3.05
CA GLU A 270 11.13 20.98 -3.62
C GLU A 270 10.80 22.02 -2.55
N GLU A 271 9.83 21.76 -1.68
CA GLU A 271 9.48 22.64 -0.55
C GLU A 271 10.67 22.90 0.40
N ARG A 272 11.60 21.94 0.54
CA ARG A 272 12.82 22.11 1.36
C ARG A 272 13.89 22.97 0.69
N ARG A 273 13.80 23.22 -0.62
CA ARG A 273 14.76 24.05 -1.37
C ARG A 273 14.40 25.53 -1.36
N GLU A 274 13.12 25.87 -1.19
CA GLU A 274 12.59 27.25 -1.15
C GLU A 274 12.75 27.91 0.23
#